data_AF-A0A527ZE20-F1
#
_entry.id   AF-A0A527ZE20-F1
#
_cell.length_a   1.000
_cell.length_b   1.000
_cell.length_c   1.000
_cell.angle_alpha   90.00
_cell.angle_beta   90.00
_cell.angle_gamma   90.00
#
_symmetry.space_group_name_H-M   'P 1'
#
loop_
_entity.id
_entity.type
_entity.pdbx_description
1 polymer ?
#
loop_
_entity_poly.entity_id
_entity_poly.type
_entity_poly.pdbx_seq_one_letter_code
_entity_poly.pdbx_strand_id
1 'polypeptide(L)'
;MRGSANARGEKPLKLTRVAALLGALASSGFAVTQPQAASGVCRQLEADLAAASRGGGSKPALLRKYDDAIVRQRQQISMAVSQSSRAGCGFSLSRRNANACATLDATIDRMAANLDGLQAKRAELAGGGSRRNRARIVASLDANGCRDDAAPRKPAAGRDASLGAGDRNLLDQLLGSDAIGPGPSDRPEEPNQAVGPRDIRTMLDNADDTGQPHGEFRTMCVRTCDGYIFPMSNAASLGDFERDQKNCDSSCPGTEMQVFYTRGFGDDSGGMTSSVTGRPYSELPTAYL
;
A
#
# COMPACT_ATOMS: atom_id res chain seq x y z
N MET A 1 -29.10 102.50 -48.30
CA MET A 1 -30.29 102.45 -49.17
C MET A 1 -31.02 101.15 -48.91
N ARG A 2 -32.36 101.23 -48.71
CA ARG A 2 -33.34 100.14 -48.64
C ARG A 2 -33.15 99.19 -47.43
N GLY A 3 -34.12 98.99 -46.54
CA GLY A 3 -35.56 99.11 -46.69
C GLY A 3 -36.17 97.73 -46.41
N SER A 4 -36.83 97.64 -45.26
CA SER A 4 -38.02 96.83 -44.94
C SER A 4 -38.07 95.36 -45.40
N ALA A 5 -38.34 94.45 -44.46
CA ALA A 5 -39.72 94.01 -44.19
C ALA A 5 -39.75 92.63 -43.53
N ASN A 6 -40.32 92.67 -42.34
CA ASN A 6 -40.93 91.63 -41.52
C ASN A 6 -41.93 90.74 -42.30
N ALA A 7 -41.93 89.43 -42.08
CA ALA A 7 -43.18 88.64 -41.99
C ALA A 7 -42.94 87.22 -41.42
N ARG A 8 -43.50 87.06 -40.23
CA ARG A 8 -43.80 85.87 -39.42
C ARG A 8 -44.28 84.65 -40.22
N GLY A 9 -43.87 83.48 -39.73
CA GLY A 9 -44.55 82.21 -39.98
C GLY A 9 -44.26 81.24 -38.82
N GLU A 10 -45.06 81.31 -37.77
CA GLU A 10 -45.02 80.37 -36.65
C GLU A 10 -45.60 79.01 -37.05
N LYS A 11 -44.90 77.92 -36.72
CA LYS A 11 -45.51 76.61 -36.41
C LYS A 11 -44.64 75.84 -35.39
N PRO A 12 -45.27 74.94 -34.60
CA PRO A 12 -44.97 74.81 -33.18
C PRO A 12 -43.92 73.76 -32.85
N LEU A 13 -43.19 74.06 -31.78
CA LEU A 13 -42.29 73.18 -31.04
C LEU A 13 -43.12 72.15 -30.25
N LYS A 14 -42.85 70.86 -30.42
CA LYS A 14 -43.09 69.84 -29.39
C LYS A 14 -41.82 69.02 -29.24
N LEU A 15 -41.15 69.27 -28.11
CA LEU A 15 -40.99 68.32 -26.99
C LEU A 15 -40.07 67.16 -27.42
N THR A 16 -38.93 66.92 -26.80
CA THR A 16 -38.54 67.18 -25.42
C THR A 16 -37.04 66.84 -25.38
N ARG A 17 -36.22 67.75 -24.83
CA ARG A 17 -35.49 67.59 -23.55
C ARG A 17 -34.44 66.49 -23.56
N VAL A 18 -33.23 66.67 -23.07
CA VAL A 18 -32.56 67.78 -22.37
C VAL A 18 -31.07 67.39 -22.33
N ALA A 19 -30.24 68.42 -22.20
CA ALA A 19 -28.88 68.50 -21.67
C ALA A 19 -28.29 67.24 -20.95
N ALA A 20 -26.98 67.05 -20.83
CA ALA A 20 -25.99 68.05 -20.48
C ALA A 20 -24.57 67.43 -20.48
N LEU A 21 -23.57 68.32 -20.62
CA LEU A 21 -22.29 68.32 -19.90
C LEU A 21 -21.35 67.10 -20.05
N LEU A 22 -20.33 67.25 -20.91
CA LEU A 22 -19.10 66.45 -20.85
C LEU A 22 -18.17 67.03 -19.79
N GLY A 23 -18.22 66.43 -18.60
CA GLY A 23 -17.24 66.59 -17.53
C GLY A 23 -16.03 65.67 -17.71
N ALA A 24 -14.90 66.12 -17.16
CA ALA A 24 -13.60 65.48 -17.18
C ALA A 24 -13.63 63.99 -16.80
N LEU A 25 -13.04 63.14 -17.64
CA LEU A 25 -12.79 61.73 -17.35
C LEU A 25 -11.31 61.54 -17.01
N ALA A 26 -11.03 61.51 -15.71
CA ALA A 26 -9.84 60.88 -15.16
C ALA A 26 -9.93 59.38 -15.48
N SER A 27 -8.97 58.88 -16.26
CA SER A 27 -8.80 57.47 -16.55
C SER A 27 -8.27 56.74 -15.31
N SER A 28 -9.18 56.33 -14.43
CA SER A 28 -8.94 55.31 -13.41
C SER A 28 -8.78 53.97 -14.13
N GLY A 29 -7.54 53.50 -14.27
CA GLY A 29 -7.27 52.13 -14.68
C GLY A 29 -7.73 51.17 -13.59
N PHE A 30 -8.93 50.58 -13.76
CA PHE A 30 -9.28 49.38 -13.01
C PHE A 30 -8.52 48.21 -13.63
N ALA A 31 -7.41 47.83 -13.00
CA ALA A 31 -6.81 46.51 -13.22
C ALA A 31 -7.81 45.47 -12.69
N VAL A 32 -8.63 44.92 -13.57
CA VAL A 32 -9.37 43.70 -13.29
C VAL A 32 -8.36 42.55 -13.34
N THR A 33 -7.63 42.32 -12.25
CA THR A 33 -6.99 41.03 -12.00
C THR A 33 -8.09 40.02 -11.72
N GLN A 34 -8.45 39.20 -12.72
CA GLN A 34 -9.19 37.96 -12.49
C GLN A 34 -8.19 36.79 -12.35
N PRO A 35 -7.78 36.40 -11.13
CA PRO A 35 -7.24 35.07 -10.89
C PRO A 35 -8.34 34.14 -10.32
N GLN A 36 -9.60 34.31 -10.72
CA GLN A 36 -10.73 33.62 -10.05
C GLN A 36 -11.44 32.56 -10.89
N ALA A 37 -11.10 32.41 -12.19
CA ALA A 37 -11.59 31.30 -13.01
C ALA A 37 -10.63 30.10 -13.02
N ALA A 38 -9.31 30.34 -13.08
CA ALA A 38 -8.30 29.28 -13.00
C ALA A 38 -8.27 28.58 -11.63
N SER A 39 -8.55 29.31 -10.54
CA SER A 39 -8.50 28.75 -9.17
C SER A 39 -9.58 27.71 -8.88
N GLY A 40 -10.71 27.72 -9.60
CA GLY A 40 -11.76 26.70 -9.48
C GLY A 40 -11.37 25.39 -10.16
N VAL A 41 -10.90 25.49 -11.41
CA VAL A 41 -10.48 24.34 -12.23
C VAL A 41 -9.27 23.64 -11.61
N CYS A 42 -8.28 24.39 -11.13
CA CYS A 42 -7.10 23.80 -10.50
C CYS A 42 -7.44 23.08 -9.19
N ARG A 43 -8.26 23.68 -8.31
CA ARG A 43 -8.73 23.01 -7.08
C ARG A 43 -9.49 21.73 -7.37
N GLN A 44 -10.33 21.73 -8.41
CA GLN A 44 -11.06 20.53 -8.82
C GLN A 44 -10.11 19.44 -9.34
N LEU A 45 -9.16 19.78 -10.22
CA LEU A 45 -8.19 18.83 -10.76
C LEU A 45 -7.25 18.27 -9.69
N GLU A 46 -6.86 19.08 -8.71
CA GLU A 46 -6.08 18.62 -7.54
C GLU A 46 -6.89 17.67 -6.66
N ALA A 47 -8.17 17.98 -6.42
CA ALA A 47 -9.09 17.10 -5.69
C ALA A 47 -9.31 15.77 -6.43
N ASP A 48 -9.48 15.82 -7.75
CA ASP A 48 -9.61 14.64 -8.61
C ASP A 48 -8.32 13.81 -8.62
N LEU A 49 -7.15 14.46 -8.61
CA LEU A 49 -5.85 13.78 -8.51
C LEU A 49 -5.70 13.08 -7.16
N ALA A 50 -6.10 13.74 -6.07
CA ALA A 50 -6.08 13.17 -4.73
C ALA A 50 -7.07 11.98 -4.62
N ALA A 51 -8.25 12.08 -5.23
CA ALA A 51 -9.23 11.00 -5.29
C ALA A 51 -8.75 9.81 -6.16
N ALA A 52 -8.17 10.07 -7.33
CA ALA A 52 -7.59 9.05 -8.21
C ALA A 52 -6.39 8.34 -7.56
N SER A 53 -5.63 9.05 -6.73
CA SER A 53 -4.49 8.52 -5.96
C SER A 53 -4.92 7.68 -4.75
N ARG A 54 -6.10 7.95 -4.18
CA ARG A 54 -6.70 7.16 -3.09
C ARG A 54 -7.32 5.84 -3.56
N GLY A 55 -7.21 5.50 -4.84
CA GLY A 55 -7.58 4.18 -5.35
C GLY A 55 -9.10 3.98 -5.46
N GLY A 56 -9.77 4.82 -6.24
CA GLY A 56 -11.15 4.58 -6.66
C GLY A 56 -11.19 3.79 -7.97
N GLY A 57 -11.61 2.52 -7.94
CA GLY A 57 -12.09 1.85 -9.16
C GLY A 57 -11.86 0.35 -9.32
N SER A 58 -11.23 -0.35 -8.38
CA SER A 58 -11.11 -1.81 -8.48
C SER A 58 -12.28 -2.46 -7.75
N LYS A 59 -13.07 -3.29 -8.45
CA LYS A 59 -14.07 -4.18 -7.85
C LYS A 59 -13.32 -5.13 -6.89
N PRO A 60 -13.39 -4.97 -5.55
CA PRO A 60 -12.55 -5.74 -4.63
C PRO A 60 -12.83 -7.24 -4.73
N ALA A 61 -14.08 -7.60 -5.02
CA ALA A 61 -14.49 -8.98 -5.27
C ALA A 61 -13.86 -9.58 -6.55
N LEU A 62 -13.63 -8.79 -7.59
CA LEU A 62 -13.00 -9.28 -8.82
C LEU A 62 -11.50 -9.50 -8.59
N LEU A 63 -10.82 -8.59 -7.90
CA LEU A 63 -9.42 -8.75 -7.53
C LEU A 63 -9.19 -10.04 -6.71
N ARG A 64 -10.04 -10.28 -5.69
CA ARG A 64 -9.99 -11.53 -4.90
C ARG A 64 -10.11 -12.79 -5.77
N LYS A 65 -11.01 -12.79 -6.77
CA LYS A 65 -11.12 -13.92 -7.71
C LYS A 65 -9.83 -14.21 -8.48
N TYR A 66 -9.13 -13.16 -8.92
CA TYR A 66 -7.82 -13.32 -9.59
C TYR A 66 -6.73 -13.76 -8.62
N ASP A 67 -6.74 -13.25 -7.38
CA ASP A 67 -5.85 -13.72 -6.32
C ASP A 67 -6.02 -15.22 -6.07
N ASP A 68 -7.26 -15.68 -5.90
CA ASP A 68 -7.56 -17.10 -5.70
C ASP A 68 -7.12 -17.95 -6.90
N ALA A 69 -7.31 -17.44 -8.13
CA ALA A 69 -6.88 -18.12 -9.36
C ALA A 69 -5.35 -18.23 -9.45
N ILE A 70 -4.61 -17.18 -9.07
CA ILE A 70 -3.15 -17.16 -9.03
C ILE A 70 -2.63 -18.20 -8.03
N VAL A 71 -3.21 -18.28 -6.84
CA VAL A 71 -2.83 -19.26 -5.81
C VAL A 71 -3.04 -20.69 -6.33
N ARG A 72 -4.22 -20.98 -6.90
CA ARG A 72 -4.51 -22.30 -7.48
C ARG A 72 -3.55 -22.66 -8.60
N GLN A 73 -3.25 -21.72 -9.50
CA GLN A 73 -2.36 -21.96 -10.63
C GLN A 73 -0.92 -22.27 -10.17
N ARG A 74 -0.42 -21.58 -9.15
CA ARG A 74 0.90 -21.87 -8.55
C ARG A 74 0.96 -23.27 -7.95
N GLN A 75 -0.11 -23.71 -7.29
CA GLN A 75 -0.20 -25.06 -6.73
C GLN A 75 -0.18 -26.13 -7.83
N GLN A 76 -0.90 -25.93 -8.93
CA GLN A 76 -0.89 -26.82 -10.09
C GLN A 76 0.49 -26.92 -10.74
N ILE A 77 1.19 -25.78 -10.88
CA ILE A 77 2.58 -25.76 -11.37
C ILE A 77 3.49 -26.55 -10.43
N SER A 78 3.41 -26.33 -9.12
CA SER A 78 4.21 -27.07 -8.13
C SER A 78 3.99 -28.58 -8.22
N MET A 79 2.74 -29.02 -8.35
CA MET A 79 2.40 -30.43 -8.53
C MET A 79 3.02 -31.00 -9.81
N ALA A 80 2.88 -30.31 -10.95
CA ALA A 80 3.45 -30.77 -12.22
C ALA A 80 4.98 -30.79 -12.22
N VAL A 81 5.62 -29.80 -11.59
CA VAL A 81 7.08 -29.78 -11.40
C VAL A 81 7.50 -30.97 -10.54
N SER A 82 6.80 -31.25 -9.44
CA SER A 82 7.10 -32.42 -8.60
C SER A 82 6.94 -33.74 -9.37
N GLN A 83 5.94 -33.84 -10.24
CA GLN A 83 5.71 -35.00 -11.10
C GLN A 83 6.83 -35.13 -12.14
N SER A 84 7.25 -34.04 -12.75
CA SER A 84 8.38 -33.99 -13.69
C SER A 84 9.66 -34.49 -13.02
N SER A 85 9.99 -33.97 -11.83
CA SER A 85 11.15 -34.41 -11.05
C SER A 85 11.11 -35.89 -10.68
N ARG A 86 9.94 -36.40 -10.26
CA ARG A 86 9.75 -37.84 -9.94
C ARG A 86 9.87 -38.74 -11.16
N ALA A 87 9.51 -38.24 -12.35
CA ALA A 87 9.71 -38.95 -13.62
C ALA A 87 11.18 -38.92 -14.11
N GLY A 88 12.07 -38.25 -13.37
CA GLY A 88 13.49 -38.11 -13.71
C GLY A 88 13.74 -37.04 -14.78
N CYS A 89 12.76 -36.16 -15.02
CA CYS A 89 12.88 -35.03 -15.93
C CYS A 89 13.60 -33.89 -15.20
N GLY A 90 14.78 -33.51 -15.68
CA GLY A 90 15.67 -32.55 -15.03
C GLY A 90 17.13 -32.80 -15.41
N PHE A 91 18.06 -32.51 -14.49
CA PHE A 91 19.53 -32.62 -14.69
C PHE A 91 20.04 -34.07 -14.93
N SER A 92 19.16 -35.06 -15.05
CA SER A 92 19.55 -36.44 -15.33
C SER A 92 20.09 -36.57 -16.76
N LEU A 93 21.40 -36.84 -16.89
CA LEU A 93 22.11 -37.10 -18.16
C LEU A 93 21.57 -38.33 -18.94
N SER A 94 20.61 -39.08 -18.38
CA SER A 94 19.99 -40.23 -19.03
C SER A 94 18.84 -39.81 -19.96
N ARG A 95 19.14 -39.71 -21.26
CA ARG A 95 18.18 -39.43 -22.37
C ARG A 95 17.09 -40.48 -22.60
N ARG A 96 16.85 -41.41 -21.67
CA ARG A 96 15.92 -42.54 -21.87
C ARG A 96 14.45 -42.10 -21.92
N ASN A 97 14.12 -40.96 -21.29
CA ASN A 97 12.76 -40.43 -21.18
C ASN A 97 12.58 -39.05 -21.83
N ALA A 98 13.47 -38.64 -22.73
CA ALA A 98 13.54 -37.27 -23.25
C ALA A 98 12.22 -36.73 -23.82
N ASN A 99 11.48 -37.54 -24.58
CA ASN A 99 10.21 -37.12 -25.19
C ASN A 99 9.07 -36.96 -24.16
N ALA A 100 9.05 -37.82 -23.13
CA ALA A 100 8.08 -37.72 -22.05
C ALA A 100 8.33 -36.46 -21.21
N CYS A 101 9.61 -36.17 -20.93
CA CYS A 101 10.01 -34.95 -20.24
C CYS A 101 9.68 -33.69 -21.04
N ALA A 102 9.99 -33.67 -22.34
CA ALA A 102 9.63 -32.54 -23.21
C ALA A 102 8.12 -32.23 -23.19
N THR A 103 7.27 -33.26 -23.09
CA THR A 103 5.81 -33.07 -23.02
C THR A 103 5.35 -32.51 -21.68
N LEU A 104 5.96 -32.97 -20.58
CA LEU A 104 5.70 -32.45 -19.23
C LEU A 104 6.18 -31.01 -19.09
N ASP A 105 7.38 -30.72 -19.57
CA ASP A 105 7.97 -29.38 -19.54
C ASP A 105 7.13 -28.39 -20.36
N ALA A 106 6.69 -28.77 -21.57
CA ALA A 106 5.77 -27.94 -22.36
C ALA A 106 4.42 -27.69 -21.66
N THR A 107 3.98 -28.61 -20.80
CA THR A 107 2.77 -28.42 -19.99
C THR A 107 3.02 -27.42 -18.85
N ILE A 108 4.15 -27.54 -18.16
CA ILE A 108 4.59 -26.60 -17.12
C ILE A 108 4.73 -25.18 -17.71
N ASP A 109 5.36 -25.05 -18.88
CA ASP A 109 5.54 -23.76 -19.56
C ASP A 109 4.18 -23.12 -19.90
N ARG A 110 3.22 -23.91 -20.40
CA ARG A 110 1.86 -23.40 -20.67
C ARG A 110 1.17 -22.92 -19.40
N MET A 111 1.35 -23.64 -18.28
CA MET A 111 0.80 -23.23 -17.00
C MET A 111 1.47 -21.97 -16.44
N ALA A 112 2.78 -21.82 -16.63
CA ALA A 112 3.52 -20.62 -16.25
C ALA A 112 3.05 -19.39 -17.08
N ALA A 113 2.91 -19.54 -18.39
CA ALA A 113 2.37 -18.48 -19.25
C ALA A 113 0.92 -18.08 -18.85
N ASN A 114 0.10 -19.05 -18.42
CA ASN A 114 -1.23 -18.76 -17.90
C ASN A 114 -1.17 -17.96 -16.59
N LEU A 115 -0.26 -18.33 -15.67
CA LEU A 115 -0.01 -17.60 -14.43
C LEU A 115 0.39 -16.15 -14.70
N ASP A 116 1.31 -15.93 -15.65
CA ASP A 116 1.73 -14.58 -16.06
C ASP A 116 0.53 -13.76 -16.56
N GLY A 117 -0.35 -14.38 -17.35
CA GLY A 117 -1.60 -13.77 -17.81
C GLY A 117 -2.52 -13.37 -16.66
N LEU A 118 -2.70 -14.24 -15.66
CA LEU A 118 -3.51 -13.94 -14.47
C LEU A 118 -2.92 -12.79 -13.66
N GLN A 119 -1.60 -12.77 -13.48
CA GLN A 119 -0.89 -11.71 -12.77
C GLN A 119 -0.98 -10.37 -13.49
N ALA A 120 -0.77 -10.35 -14.81
CA ALA A 120 -0.91 -9.16 -15.63
C ALA A 120 -2.34 -8.60 -15.54
N LYS A 121 -3.35 -9.48 -15.61
CA LYS A 121 -4.76 -9.06 -15.53
C LYS A 121 -5.09 -8.50 -14.15
N ARG A 122 -4.58 -9.11 -13.09
CA ARG A 122 -4.71 -8.59 -11.73
C ARG A 122 -4.08 -7.20 -11.60
N ALA A 123 -2.87 -7.01 -12.12
CA ALA A 123 -2.18 -5.71 -12.09
C ALA A 123 -2.93 -4.63 -12.89
N GLU A 124 -3.49 -5.00 -14.04
CA GLU A 124 -4.36 -4.13 -14.84
C GLU A 124 -5.60 -3.72 -14.04
N LEU A 125 -6.24 -4.65 -13.34
CA LEU A 125 -7.41 -4.38 -12.50
C LEU A 125 -7.06 -3.57 -11.25
N ALA A 126 -5.85 -3.74 -10.70
CA ALA A 126 -5.39 -3.06 -9.50
C ALA A 126 -4.88 -1.63 -9.76
N GLY A 127 -4.30 -1.36 -10.94
CA GLY A 127 -3.64 -0.08 -11.22
C GLY A 127 -3.78 0.45 -12.65
N GLY A 128 -4.31 -0.34 -13.59
CA GLY A 128 -4.38 0.00 -15.01
C GLY A 128 -5.34 1.14 -15.32
N GLY A 129 -6.41 1.30 -14.52
CA GLY A 129 -7.33 2.44 -14.59
C GLY A 129 -6.81 3.67 -13.85
N SER A 130 -6.32 3.50 -12.63
CA SER A 130 -5.85 4.60 -11.77
C SER A 130 -4.61 5.31 -12.33
N ARG A 131 -3.61 4.57 -12.87
CA ARG A 131 -2.40 5.20 -13.47
C ARG A 131 -2.71 6.03 -14.71
N ARG A 132 -3.54 5.50 -15.62
CA ARG A 132 -3.99 6.22 -16.83
C ARG A 132 -4.91 7.40 -16.49
N ASN A 133 -5.73 7.28 -15.45
CA ASN A 133 -6.56 8.38 -14.96
C ASN A 133 -5.70 9.49 -14.33
N ARG A 134 -4.74 9.11 -13.46
CA ARG A 134 -3.76 10.01 -12.86
C ARG A 134 -2.97 10.79 -13.91
N ALA A 135 -2.45 10.10 -14.92
CA ALA A 135 -1.70 10.73 -16.01
C ALA A 135 -2.55 11.76 -16.78
N ARG A 136 -3.83 11.44 -17.04
CA ARG A 136 -4.77 12.38 -17.67
C ARG A 136 -5.04 13.61 -16.78
N ILE A 137 -5.27 13.42 -15.48
CA ILE A 137 -5.51 14.53 -14.55
C ILE A 137 -4.27 15.43 -14.43
N VAL A 138 -3.07 14.84 -14.39
CA VAL A 138 -1.80 15.59 -14.38
C VAL A 138 -1.62 16.41 -15.67
N ALA A 139 -1.86 15.81 -16.83
CA ALA A 139 -1.79 16.54 -18.10
C ALA A 139 -2.81 17.70 -18.16
N SER A 140 -4.01 17.50 -17.59
CA SER A 140 -5.00 18.58 -17.45
C SER A 140 -4.53 19.68 -16.49
N LEU A 141 -3.86 19.36 -15.38
CA LEU A 141 -3.27 20.36 -14.48
C LEU A 141 -2.22 21.21 -15.21
N ASP A 142 -1.33 20.56 -15.95
CA ASP A 142 -0.27 21.22 -16.72
C ASP A 142 -0.87 22.12 -17.82
N ALA A 143 -1.86 21.62 -18.57
CA ALA A 143 -2.54 22.38 -19.63
C ALA A 143 -3.35 23.59 -19.12
N ASN A 144 -3.75 23.59 -17.85
CA ASN A 144 -4.47 24.70 -17.22
C ASN A 144 -3.56 25.63 -16.41
N GLY A 145 -2.23 25.45 -16.45
CA GLY A 145 -1.27 26.30 -15.71
C GLY A 145 -1.36 26.14 -14.19
N CYS A 146 -1.97 25.06 -13.70
CA CYS A 146 -2.25 24.87 -12.27
C CYS A 146 -1.01 24.61 -11.42
N ARG A 147 0.15 24.40 -12.05
CA ARG A 147 1.42 24.10 -11.37
C ARG A 147 2.36 25.30 -11.24
N ASP A 148 2.04 26.41 -11.89
CA ASP A 148 2.90 27.59 -11.93
C ASP A 148 2.71 28.51 -10.71
N ASP A 149 1.68 28.25 -9.90
CA ASP A 149 1.39 28.98 -8.65
C ASP A 149 1.77 28.21 -7.37
N ALA A 150 2.70 27.24 -7.45
CA ALA A 150 3.43 26.79 -6.26
C ALA A 150 4.39 27.90 -5.80
N ALA A 151 3.82 29.05 -5.44
CA ALA A 151 4.51 30.19 -4.89
C ALA A 151 5.37 29.72 -3.71
N PRO A 152 6.62 30.22 -3.60
CA PRO A 152 7.46 29.89 -2.46
C PRO A 152 6.70 30.33 -1.20
N ARG A 153 6.41 29.37 -0.32
CA ARG A 153 5.91 29.69 1.03
C ARG A 153 6.93 30.65 1.63
N LYS A 154 6.59 31.93 1.71
CA LYS A 154 7.40 32.92 2.45
C LYS A 154 7.52 32.38 3.89
N PRO A 155 8.73 32.15 4.41
CA PRO A 155 8.89 32.00 5.84
C PRO A 155 8.48 33.33 6.47
N ALA A 156 7.59 33.28 7.47
CA ALA A 156 7.30 34.45 8.29
C ALA A 156 8.62 34.96 8.89
N ALA A 157 8.96 36.21 8.58
CA ALA A 157 10.12 36.88 9.13
C ALA A 157 9.79 37.50 10.49
N GLY A 158 10.70 37.29 11.46
CA GLY A 158 10.81 37.97 12.76
C GLY A 158 10.81 36.95 13.91
N ARG A 159 11.94 36.54 14.48
CA ARG A 159 13.15 37.32 14.80
C ARG A 159 14.42 36.46 14.81
N ASP A 160 15.45 37.03 14.17
CA ASP A 160 16.88 37.10 14.51
C ASP A 160 17.61 35.81 14.91
N ALA A 161 18.82 35.45 14.46
CA ALA A 161 19.75 35.85 13.42
C ALA A 161 20.92 34.85 13.57
N SER A 162 21.46 34.29 12.49
CA SER A 162 22.92 34.28 12.22
C SER A 162 23.26 33.50 10.95
N LEU A 163 24.29 33.99 10.30
CA LEU A 163 24.77 33.72 8.95
C LEU A 163 25.61 32.43 8.88
N GLY A 164 25.63 31.78 7.71
CA GLY A 164 26.73 30.89 7.34
C GLY A 164 26.35 29.74 6.42
N ALA A 165 26.57 29.93 5.12
CA ALA A 165 26.54 28.89 4.11
C ALA A 165 27.56 27.78 4.41
N GLY A 166 27.20 26.53 4.14
CA GLY A 166 28.12 25.40 4.25
C GLY A 166 27.40 24.08 4.27
N ASP A 167 26.99 23.64 3.09
CA ASP A 167 26.76 22.24 2.77
C ASP A 167 27.85 21.36 3.44
N ARG A 168 27.42 20.34 4.20
CA ARG A 168 28.08 19.05 4.51
C ARG A 168 27.80 18.57 5.95
N ASN A 169 27.56 17.25 6.05
CA ASN A 169 27.79 16.38 7.22
C ASN A 169 26.62 16.08 8.17
N LEU A 170 25.45 15.76 7.61
CA LEU A 170 24.47 14.90 8.29
C LEU A 170 24.85 13.40 8.24
N LEU A 171 25.72 13.00 7.31
CA LEU A 171 26.24 11.62 7.25
C LEU A 171 27.25 11.31 8.36
N ASP A 172 27.87 12.32 8.98
CA ASP A 172 28.89 12.16 10.03
C ASP A 172 28.28 11.91 11.41
N GLN A 173 27.00 12.23 11.58
CA GLN A 173 26.25 11.98 12.82
C GLN A 173 25.58 10.60 12.84
N LEU A 174 25.53 9.94 11.68
CA LEU A 174 24.94 8.62 11.49
C LEU A 174 26.00 7.51 11.32
N LEU A 175 27.25 7.89 11.00
CA LEU A 175 28.34 6.96 10.69
C LEU A 175 29.62 7.30 11.46
N GLY A 176 29.49 7.26 12.80
CA GLY A 176 30.52 6.68 13.65
C GLY A 176 31.64 7.60 14.14
N SER A 177 31.91 7.50 15.44
CA SER A 177 33.27 7.23 15.88
C SER A 177 33.28 6.84 17.35
N ASP A 178 33.76 5.63 17.61
CA ASP A 178 34.32 5.22 18.88
C ASP A 178 35.33 6.23 19.39
N ALA A 179 35.17 6.66 20.64
CA ALA A 179 36.23 7.25 21.44
C ALA A 179 36.14 6.70 22.87
N ILE A 180 36.89 5.62 23.08
CA ILE A 180 37.27 5.12 24.40
C ILE A 180 38.29 6.10 25.00
N GLY A 181 38.07 6.55 26.23
CA GLY A 181 39.08 7.20 27.08
C GLY A 181 38.55 7.54 28.49
N PRO A 182 39.37 7.45 29.55
CA PRO A 182 38.95 6.90 30.86
C PRO A 182 38.85 7.94 32.01
N GLY A 183 38.07 7.64 33.05
CA GLY A 183 38.20 8.28 34.38
C GLY A 183 36.94 8.25 35.27
N PRO A 184 37.05 8.27 36.62
CA PRO A 184 36.20 7.46 37.52
C PRO A 184 35.31 8.25 38.51
N SER A 185 34.57 7.47 39.33
CA SER A 185 33.96 7.77 40.64
C SER A 185 32.63 8.54 40.64
N ASP A 186 31.58 8.19 41.39
CA ASP A 186 31.29 7.15 42.39
C ASP A 186 29.75 7.08 42.46
N ARG A 187 29.14 5.89 42.60
CA ARG A 187 27.93 5.68 43.42
C ARG A 187 27.44 4.21 43.48
N PRO A 188 26.95 3.71 44.63
CA PRO A 188 26.66 2.30 44.85
C PRO A 188 25.20 1.89 44.55
N GLU A 189 25.08 0.71 43.93
CA GLU A 189 24.08 -0.37 44.14
C GLU A 189 22.57 -0.09 43.99
N GLU A 190 21.95 -0.64 42.92
CA GLU A 190 21.01 -1.78 43.00
C GLU A 190 20.86 -2.49 41.62
N PRO A 191 20.54 -3.81 41.58
CA PRO A 191 20.94 -4.69 40.49
C PRO A 191 19.81 -4.99 39.48
N ASN A 192 19.98 -4.53 38.23
CA ASN A 192 19.37 -5.20 37.07
C ASN A 192 20.47 -5.99 36.37
N GLN A 193 20.36 -7.31 36.43
CA GLN A 193 21.34 -8.25 35.89
C GLN A 193 21.51 -8.05 34.39
N ALA A 194 22.72 -7.62 34.01
CA ALA A 194 23.16 -7.55 32.64
C ALA A 194 23.39 -8.96 32.08
N VAL A 195 22.78 -9.21 30.93
CA VAL A 195 23.13 -10.30 30.02
C VAL A 195 24.59 -10.13 29.60
N GLY A 196 25.45 -11.07 30.00
CA GLY A 196 26.87 -11.05 29.71
C GLY A 196 27.20 -11.43 28.25
N PRO A 197 28.39 -11.07 27.75
CA PRO A 197 28.79 -11.23 26.35
C PRO A 197 29.21 -12.68 26.05
N ARG A 198 28.25 -13.61 26.11
CA ARG A 198 28.36 -14.94 25.50
C ARG A 198 27.33 -15.19 24.40
N ASP A 199 26.43 -14.25 24.14
CA ASP A 199 25.32 -14.42 23.19
C ASP A 199 25.59 -14.00 21.74
N ILE A 200 26.84 -13.74 21.35
CA ILE A 200 27.18 -13.61 19.92
C ILE A 200 27.39 -14.98 19.28
N ARG A 201 27.74 -16.01 20.07
CA ARG A 201 27.96 -17.36 19.54
C ARG A 201 26.65 -18.14 19.32
N THR A 202 25.56 -17.75 19.99
CA THR A 202 24.22 -18.33 19.83
C THR A 202 23.45 -17.78 18.62
N MET A 203 23.97 -16.72 17.96
CA MET A 203 23.38 -16.18 16.73
C MET A 203 23.96 -16.80 15.45
N LEU A 204 25.00 -17.66 15.54
CA LEU A 204 25.56 -18.37 14.39
C LEU A 204 25.02 -19.80 14.20
N ASP A 205 24.13 -20.28 15.07
CA ASP A 205 23.43 -21.58 14.91
C ASP A 205 21.99 -21.45 14.40
N ASN A 206 21.52 -20.22 14.10
CA ASN A 206 20.21 -19.96 13.50
C ASN A 206 20.35 -19.41 12.08
N ALA A 207 21.16 -20.08 11.26
CA ALA A 207 21.26 -19.84 9.83
C ALA A 207 20.37 -20.85 9.07
N ASP A 208 19.05 -20.80 9.31
CA ASP A 208 18.07 -21.46 8.45
C ASP A 208 16.71 -20.74 8.43
N ASP A 209 16.71 -19.39 8.57
CA ASP A 209 15.48 -18.61 8.42
C ASP A 209 15.69 -17.38 7.53
N THR A 210 15.84 -17.65 6.24
CA THR A 210 15.60 -16.64 5.19
C THR A 210 14.10 -16.36 5.11
N GLY A 211 13.61 -15.41 5.91
CA GLY A 211 12.72 -14.31 5.49
C GLY A 211 11.53 -14.60 4.57
N GLN A 212 10.96 -15.80 4.59
CA GLN A 212 9.75 -16.15 3.88
C GLN A 212 8.97 -17.09 4.80
N PRO A 213 7.80 -16.69 5.33
CA PRO A 213 6.98 -17.59 6.13
C PRO A 213 6.44 -18.66 5.19
N HIS A 214 7.17 -19.77 5.06
CA HIS A 214 6.78 -20.96 4.31
C HIS A 214 5.90 -21.89 5.16
N GLY A 215 5.15 -21.33 6.12
CA GLY A 215 4.19 -22.11 6.84
C GLY A 215 2.97 -22.39 5.97
N GLU A 216 2.80 -23.64 5.57
CA GLU A 216 1.61 -24.12 4.86
C GLU A 216 0.37 -24.14 5.77
N PHE A 217 0.59 -24.13 7.09
CA PHE A 217 -0.44 -24.37 8.08
C PHE A 217 -0.86 -23.11 8.81
N ARG A 218 -2.16 -23.03 9.09
CA ARG A 218 -2.70 -22.13 10.11
C ARG A 218 -2.98 -22.94 11.36
N THR A 219 -2.45 -22.51 12.49
CA THR A 219 -2.65 -23.14 13.80
C THR A 219 -3.65 -22.35 14.63
N MET A 220 -4.53 -23.07 15.31
CA MET A 220 -5.59 -22.56 16.17
C MET A 220 -5.52 -23.33 17.50
N CYS A 221 -5.47 -22.62 18.61
CA CYS A 221 -5.55 -23.21 19.93
C CYS A 221 -7.03 -23.41 20.30
N VAL A 222 -7.41 -24.61 20.72
CA VAL A 222 -8.78 -24.96 21.09
C VAL A 222 -8.81 -25.42 22.54
N ARG A 223 -9.71 -24.84 23.32
CA ARG A 223 -10.04 -25.36 24.65
C ARG A 223 -11.07 -26.47 24.51
N THR A 224 -10.71 -27.69 24.86
CA THR A 224 -11.56 -28.87 24.57
C THR A 224 -12.82 -28.92 25.44
N CYS A 225 -12.80 -28.27 26.61
CA CYS A 225 -13.92 -28.26 27.55
C CYS A 225 -15.15 -27.45 27.08
N ASP A 226 -14.96 -26.45 26.24
CA ASP A 226 -16.03 -25.57 25.73
C ASP A 226 -15.95 -25.29 24.23
N GLY A 227 -14.93 -25.83 23.54
CA GLY A 227 -14.78 -25.72 22.09
C GLY A 227 -14.28 -24.35 21.63
N TYR A 228 -13.91 -23.44 22.55
CA TYR A 228 -13.49 -22.09 22.20
C TYR A 228 -12.18 -22.10 21.39
N ILE A 229 -12.11 -21.30 20.32
CA ILE A 229 -11.00 -21.28 19.36
C ILE A 229 -10.25 -19.93 19.42
N PHE A 230 -8.92 -19.99 19.60
CA PHE A 230 -8.00 -18.86 19.57
C PHE A 230 -7.00 -18.99 18.40
N PRO A 231 -6.84 -17.99 17.52
CA PRO A 231 -5.82 -18.03 16.48
C PRO A 231 -4.41 -17.97 17.05
N MET A 232 -3.51 -18.84 16.57
CA MET A 232 -2.09 -18.83 16.95
C MET A 232 -1.24 -18.28 15.80
N SER A 233 -0.92 -19.11 14.81
CA SER A 233 -0.04 -18.75 13.70
C SER A 233 -0.80 -18.84 12.37
N ASN A 234 -0.67 -17.83 11.50
CA ASN A 234 -1.27 -17.85 10.16
C ASN A 234 -0.38 -18.49 9.09
N ALA A 235 0.88 -18.78 9.42
CA ALA A 235 1.85 -19.42 8.55
C ALA A 235 2.86 -20.21 9.41
N ALA A 236 2.41 -21.31 10.00
CA ALA A 236 3.22 -22.29 10.73
C ALA A 236 3.73 -23.41 9.81
N SER A 237 4.96 -23.85 10.06
CA SER A 237 5.55 -25.10 9.55
C SER A 237 5.26 -26.27 10.50
N LEU A 238 5.56 -27.51 10.09
CA LEU A 238 5.42 -28.67 10.98
C LEU A 238 6.32 -28.58 12.22
N GLY A 239 7.50 -27.96 12.11
CA GLY A 239 8.41 -27.76 13.25
C GLY A 239 7.88 -26.78 14.28
N ASP A 240 6.91 -25.94 13.92
CA ASP A 240 6.31 -24.94 14.80
C ASP A 240 5.22 -25.52 15.73
N PHE A 241 4.70 -26.72 15.42
CA PHE A 241 3.54 -27.27 16.12
C PHE A 241 3.81 -27.55 17.60
N GLU A 242 5.02 -27.98 17.95
CA GLU A 242 5.40 -28.21 19.34
C GLU A 242 5.45 -26.90 20.14
N ARG A 243 6.00 -25.84 19.52
CA ARG A 243 6.03 -24.50 20.12
C ARG A 243 4.62 -23.95 20.28
N ASP A 244 3.79 -24.07 19.25
CA ASP A 244 2.41 -23.60 19.26
C ASP A 244 1.58 -24.37 20.30
N GLN A 245 1.84 -25.67 20.49
CA GLN A 245 1.19 -26.48 21.55
C GLN A 245 1.56 -25.97 22.95
N LYS A 246 2.86 -25.74 23.22
CA LYS A 246 3.31 -25.19 24.51
C LYS A 246 2.71 -23.81 24.78
N ASN A 247 2.64 -22.96 23.76
CA ASN A 247 2.02 -21.64 23.88
C ASN A 247 0.51 -21.75 24.14
N CYS A 248 -0.17 -22.68 23.46
CA CYS A 248 -1.60 -22.96 23.66
C CYS A 248 -1.88 -23.42 25.10
N ASP A 249 -1.07 -24.33 25.63
CA ASP A 249 -1.19 -24.82 27.01
C ASP A 249 -0.94 -23.70 28.04
N SER A 250 0.05 -22.84 27.78
CA SER A 250 0.39 -21.71 28.65
C SER A 250 -0.69 -20.62 28.69
N SER A 251 -1.53 -20.55 27.65
CA SER A 251 -2.55 -19.52 27.51
C SER A 251 -3.73 -19.74 28.48
N CYS A 252 -4.02 -21.01 28.84
CA CYS A 252 -5.08 -21.35 29.79
C CYS A 252 -4.63 -22.48 30.74
N PRO A 253 -3.79 -22.18 31.75
CA PRO A 253 -3.32 -23.17 32.71
C PRO A 253 -4.49 -23.83 33.46
N GLY A 254 -4.46 -25.15 33.61
CA GLY A 254 -5.50 -25.91 34.33
C GLY A 254 -6.75 -26.23 33.50
N THR A 255 -6.74 -25.93 32.20
CA THR A 255 -7.75 -26.41 31.25
C THR A 255 -7.10 -27.29 30.19
N GLU A 256 -7.86 -28.22 29.60
CA GLU A 256 -7.36 -29.04 28.51
C GLU A 256 -7.39 -28.23 27.20
N MET A 257 -6.20 -28.01 26.64
CA MET A 257 -5.97 -27.21 25.45
C MET A 257 -5.30 -28.08 24.39
N GLN A 258 -5.66 -27.89 23.12
CA GLN A 258 -5.06 -28.61 22.00
C GLN A 258 -4.90 -27.69 20.80
N VAL A 259 -3.76 -27.80 20.11
CA VAL A 259 -3.58 -27.13 18.83
C VAL A 259 -4.26 -27.93 17.73
N PHE A 260 -5.04 -27.21 16.93
CA PHE A 260 -5.63 -27.68 15.69
C PHE A 260 -4.99 -26.91 14.54
N TYR A 261 -4.83 -27.57 13.40
CA TYR A 261 -4.27 -26.95 12.21
C TYR A 261 -5.15 -27.17 10.97
N THR A 262 -5.04 -26.26 10.02
CA THR A 262 -5.63 -26.38 8.68
C THR A 262 -4.61 -26.00 7.61
N ARG A 263 -4.76 -26.56 6.41
CA ARG A 263 -3.95 -26.21 5.23
C ARG A 263 -4.71 -25.19 4.39
N GLY A 264 -4.08 -24.03 4.15
CA GLY A 264 -4.68 -22.95 3.35
C GLY A 264 -5.63 -22.02 4.14
N PHE A 265 -6.29 -21.12 3.41
CA PHE A 265 -7.10 -20.02 3.98
C PHE A 265 -8.58 -20.38 4.20
N GLY A 266 -8.90 -21.66 4.38
CA GLY A 266 -10.26 -22.07 4.70
C GLY A 266 -10.67 -21.55 6.08
N ASP A 267 -11.85 -20.94 6.16
CA ASP A 267 -12.49 -20.46 7.39
C ASP A 267 -13.34 -21.52 8.09
N ASP A 268 -13.38 -22.74 7.54
CA ASP A 268 -14.06 -23.87 8.16
C ASP A 268 -13.24 -24.47 9.31
N SER A 269 -13.63 -24.08 10.53
CA SER A 269 -13.12 -24.65 11.78
C SER A 269 -13.37 -26.17 11.89
N GLY A 270 -14.38 -26.71 11.22
CA GLY A 270 -14.74 -28.14 11.29
C GLY A 270 -13.68 -29.07 10.74
N GLY A 271 -13.07 -28.67 9.62
CA GLY A 271 -12.03 -29.43 8.94
C GLY A 271 -10.64 -29.33 9.57
N MET A 272 -10.47 -28.57 10.67
CA MET A 272 -9.17 -28.48 11.34
C MET A 272 -8.83 -29.80 12.01
N THR A 273 -7.55 -30.18 12.02
CA THR A 273 -7.07 -31.45 12.58
C THR A 273 -6.23 -31.19 13.83
N SER A 274 -6.45 -31.95 14.91
CA SER A 274 -5.64 -31.88 16.13
C SER A 274 -4.19 -32.30 15.85
N SER A 275 -3.21 -31.51 16.29
CA SER A 275 -1.79 -31.85 16.21
C SER A 275 -1.41 -33.01 17.13
N VAL A 276 -2.21 -33.28 18.16
CA VAL A 276 -1.96 -34.31 19.18
C VAL A 276 -2.64 -35.63 18.80
N THR A 277 -3.93 -35.57 18.45
CA THR A 277 -4.75 -36.79 18.25
C THR A 277 -4.97 -37.13 16.78
N GLY A 278 -4.72 -36.20 15.85
CA GLY A 278 -5.03 -36.37 14.44
C GLY A 278 -6.52 -36.39 14.10
N ARG A 279 -7.41 -36.14 15.07
CA ARG A 279 -8.86 -36.11 14.87
C ARG A 279 -9.33 -34.72 14.43
N PRO A 280 -10.38 -34.62 13.61
CA PRO A 280 -10.93 -33.34 13.20
C PRO A 280 -11.64 -32.63 14.36
N TYR A 281 -11.66 -31.29 14.33
CA TYR A 281 -12.33 -30.47 15.34
C TYR A 281 -13.82 -30.80 15.44
N SER A 282 -14.47 -31.14 14.32
CA SER A 282 -15.88 -31.54 14.29
C SER A 282 -16.21 -32.79 15.12
N GLU A 283 -15.21 -33.59 15.52
CA GLU A 283 -15.40 -34.77 16.37
C GLU A 283 -15.33 -34.46 17.88
N LEU A 284 -14.96 -33.24 18.26
CA LEU A 284 -15.05 -32.80 19.67
C LEU A 284 -16.52 -32.70 20.08
N PRO A 285 -16.92 -33.25 21.24
CA PRO A 285 -18.29 -33.10 21.76
C PRO A 285 -18.72 -31.64 21.95
N THR A 286 -17.74 -30.75 22.10
CA THR A 286 -17.90 -29.31 22.34
C THR A 286 -17.77 -28.47 21.07
N ALA A 287 -17.61 -29.10 19.91
CA ALA A 287 -17.53 -28.39 18.65
C ALA A 287 -18.84 -27.62 18.40
N TYR A 288 -18.72 -26.33 18.05
CA TYR A 288 -19.85 -25.44 17.68
C TYR A 288 -20.87 -25.11 18.78
N LEU A 289 -20.52 -25.26 20.06
CA LEU A 289 -21.35 -24.86 21.20
C LEU A 289 -21.39 -23.33 21.44
#